data_AF-A0AAI9YVX9-F1
#
_entry.id   AF-A0AAI9YVX9-F1
#
_cell.length_a   1.000
_cell.length_b   1.000
_cell.length_c   1.000
_cell.angle_alpha   90.00
_cell.angle_beta   90.00
_cell.angle_gamma   90.00
#
_symmetry.space_group_name_H-M   'P 1'
#
loop_
_entity.id
_entity.type
_entity.pdbx_description
1 polymer ?
#
loop_
_entity_poly.entity_id
_entity_poly.type
_entity_poly.pdbx_seq_one_letter_code
_entity_poly.pdbx_strand_id
1 'polypeptide(L)'
;MPSTSSRPSQIHYSSSSSSDSDLSSASSSYRHSMDSISRPVASVEVLRCLRCARSVEATSTDDSSSTGMVRIAHNLYYCERCAKMVGYK
;
A
#
# COMPACT_ATOMS: atom_id res chain seq x y z
N MET A 1 -32.47 -4.27 -34.36
CA MET A 1 -32.15 -5.66 -33.96
C MET A 1 -31.26 -6.23 -35.06
N PRO A 2 -30.05 -6.73 -34.78
CA PRO A 2 -29.65 -7.42 -33.56
C PRO A 2 -28.53 -6.72 -32.75
N SER A 3 -28.46 -7.17 -31.49
CA SER A 3 -27.47 -6.86 -30.48
C SER A 3 -26.13 -7.53 -30.77
N THR A 4 -25.02 -6.82 -30.59
CA THR A 4 -23.71 -7.46 -30.39
C THR A 4 -23.16 -6.99 -29.05
N SER A 5 -23.47 -7.78 -28.03
CA SER A 5 -22.91 -7.69 -26.69
C SER A 5 -21.45 -8.13 -26.76
N SER A 6 -20.52 -7.18 -26.76
CA SER A 6 -19.09 -7.48 -26.62
C SER A 6 -18.79 -7.70 -25.14
N ARG A 7 -19.06 -8.92 -24.65
CA ARG A 7 -18.58 -9.36 -23.33
C ARG A 7 -17.05 -9.16 -23.27
N PRO A 8 -16.49 -8.61 -22.18
CA PRO A 8 -15.05 -8.65 -21.98
C PRO A 8 -14.60 -10.11 -21.88
N SER A 9 -13.47 -10.43 -22.50
CA SER A 9 -12.84 -11.75 -22.40
C SER A 9 -12.53 -12.06 -20.93
N GLN A 10 -13.29 -12.99 -20.33
CA GLN A 10 -12.87 -13.70 -19.13
C GLN A 10 -11.59 -14.46 -19.47
N ILE A 11 -10.45 -14.01 -18.96
CA ILE A 11 -9.26 -14.85 -18.92
C ILE A 11 -9.34 -15.60 -17.60
N HIS A 12 -9.72 -16.87 -17.71
CA HIS A 12 -9.83 -17.82 -16.62
C HIS A 12 -8.44 -18.09 -16.01
N TYR A 13 -8.40 -18.02 -14.69
CA TYR A 13 -7.31 -18.49 -13.84
C TYR A 13 -7.26 -20.03 -13.84
N SER A 14 -6.07 -20.61 -14.03
CA SER A 14 -5.72 -22.01 -13.71
C SER A 14 -4.18 -22.07 -13.61
N SER A 15 -3.57 -22.17 -12.42
CA SER A 15 -3.18 -23.41 -11.72
C SER A 15 -2.30 -24.32 -12.61
N SER A 16 -1.11 -24.81 -12.28
CA SER A 16 -0.37 -24.98 -11.01
C SER A 16 1.03 -25.49 -11.38
N SER A 17 2.10 -25.00 -10.74
CA SER A 17 3.38 -25.71 -10.69
C SER A 17 3.86 -25.68 -9.25
N SER A 18 3.59 -26.77 -8.53
CA SER A 18 4.15 -27.07 -7.22
C SER A 18 5.53 -27.68 -7.41
N SER A 19 6.56 -26.98 -6.93
CA SER A 19 7.90 -27.55 -6.79
C SER A 19 8.11 -27.91 -5.33
N ASP A 20 8.01 -29.20 -5.01
CA ASP A 20 8.38 -29.78 -3.72
C ASP A 20 9.90 -29.90 -3.64
N SER A 21 10.50 -29.23 -2.67
CA SER A 21 11.90 -29.45 -2.30
C SER A 21 11.98 -29.62 -0.79
N ASP A 22 11.87 -30.88 -0.35
CA ASP A 22 12.26 -31.31 0.98
C ASP A 22 13.78 -31.26 1.10
N LEU A 23 14.30 -30.32 1.89
CA LEU A 23 15.69 -30.32 2.31
C LEU A 23 15.73 -30.17 3.84
N SER A 24 15.45 -31.27 4.53
CA SER A 24 15.74 -31.41 5.95
C SER A 24 17.24 -31.60 6.15
N SER A 25 17.97 -30.49 6.33
CA SER A 25 19.33 -30.53 6.87
C SER A 25 19.28 -30.03 8.31
N ALA A 26 19.27 -30.97 9.23
CA ALA A 26 19.55 -30.72 10.63
C ALA A 26 21.00 -30.24 10.76
N SER A 27 21.19 -28.97 11.08
CA SER A 27 22.45 -28.48 11.65
C SER A 27 22.13 -27.38 12.66
N SER A 28 22.33 -27.73 13.92
CA SER A 28 22.32 -26.82 15.06
C SER A 28 23.38 -25.73 14.86
N SER A 29 22.96 -24.51 14.58
CA SER A 29 23.83 -23.35 14.57
C SER A 29 23.02 -22.14 15.01
N TYR A 30 23.34 -21.65 16.21
CA TYR A 30 23.06 -20.31 16.72
C TYR A 30 21.83 -19.63 16.10
N ARG A 31 20.66 -19.82 16.71
CA ARG A 31 19.57 -18.88 16.54
C ARG A 31 19.99 -17.58 17.22
N HIS A 32 20.78 -16.76 16.52
CA HIS A 32 20.76 -15.34 16.77
C HIS A 32 19.31 -14.93 16.60
N SER A 33 18.63 -14.75 17.73
CA SER A 33 17.32 -14.16 17.77
C SER A 33 17.47 -12.76 17.19
N MET A 34 17.27 -12.64 15.88
CA MET A 34 16.97 -11.38 15.21
C MET A 34 15.52 -10.98 15.54
N ASP A 35 15.02 -11.30 16.74
CA ASP A 35 13.74 -10.80 17.27
C ASP A 35 13.89 -9.36 17.81
N SER A 36 14.90 -8.68 17.32
CA SER A 36 15.08 -7.24 17.42
C SER A 36 15.45 -6.73 16.03
N ILE A 37 14.62 -7.03 15.01
CA ILE A 37 14.48 -6.07 13.90
C ILE A 37 14.04 -4.78 14.59
N SER A 38 15.00 -3.90 14.88
CA SER A 38 14.73 -2.50 15.13
C SER A 38 14.02 -2.03 13.87
N ARG A 39 12.69 -1.92 13.94
CA ARG A 39 11.93 -1.32 12.85
C ARG A 39 12.61 0.00 12.52
N PRO A 40 12.87 0.30 11.23
CA PRO A 40 13.50 1.55 10.87
C PRO A 40 12.75 2.69 11.55
N VAL A 41 13.50 3.62 12.15
CA VAL A 41 12.97 4.72 12.97
C VAL A 41 11.95 5.55 12.19
N ALA A 42 12.03 5.49 10.86
CA ALA A 42 11.13 6.14 9.93
C ALA A 42 10.70 5.17 8.81
N SER A 43 9.43 5.24 8.41
CA SER A 43 8.89 4.53 7.25
C SER A 43 8.38 5.52 6.20
N VAL A 44 8.53 5.19 4.91
CA VAL A 44 7.96 5.98 3.81
C VAL A 44 6.59 5.43 3.47
N GLU A 45 5.60 6.32 3.40
CA GLU A 45 4.22 6.05 3.05
C GLU A 45 3.80 6.93 1.87
N VAL A 46 2.95 6.39 1.00
CA VAL A 46 2.39 7.16 -0.14
C VAL A 46 0.97 7.58 0.22
N LEU A 47 0.79 8.88 0.44
CA LEU A 47 -0.52 9.47 0.71
C LEU A 47 -1.21 9.83 -0.59
N ARG A 48 -2.51 9.52 -0.70
CA ARG A 48 -3.28 9.82 -1.91
C ARG A 48 -4.56 10.59 -1.58
N CYS A 49 -4.77 11.69 -2.29
CA CYS A 49 -5.99 12.48 -2.17
C CYS A 49 -7.18 11.67 -2.70
N LEU A 50 -8.20 11.46 -1.87
CA LEU A 50 -9.41 10.73 -2.26
C LEU A 50 -10.24 11.45 -3.34
N ARG A 51 -10.08 12.77 -3.51
CA ARG A 51 -10.86 13.56 -4.47
C ARG A 51 -10.18 13.69 -5.83
N CYS A 52 -8.90 14.08 -5.86
CA CYS A 52 -8.18 14.37 -7.10
C CYS A 52 -7.06 13.38 -7.42
N ALA A 53 -6.93 12.29 -6.66
CA ALA A 53 -5.93 11.25 -6.87
C ALA A 53 -4.45 11.70 -6.76
N ARG A 54 -4.17 12.96 -6.44
CA ARG A 54 -2.79 13.45 -6.21
C ARG A 54 -2.11 12.61 -5.13
N SER A 55 -0.92 12.10 -5.43
CA SER A 55 -0.07 11.35 -4.52
C SER A 55 1.08 12.22 -3.99
N VAL A 56 1.50 11.98 -2.76
CA VAL A 56 2.66 12.59 -2.11
C VAL A 56 3.34 11.50 -1.28
N GLU A 57 4.67 11.45 -1.33
CA GLU A 57 5.47 10.60 -0.46
C GLU A 57 5.68 11.33 0.87
N ALA A 58 5.40 10.65 1.98
CA ALA A 58 5.56 11.16 3.32
C ALA A 58 6.33 10.14 4.16
N THR A 59 7.18 10.62 5.04
CA THR A 59 7.88 9.83 6.03
C THR A 59 7.07 9.85 7.32
N SER A 60 7.06 8.77 8.10
CA SER A 60 6.30 8.68 9.37
C SER A 60 6.66 9.75 10.41
N THR A 61 7.77 10.45 10.21
CA THR A 61 8.25 11.56 11.05
C THR A 61 7.87 12.94 10.51
N ASP A 62 7.27 13.03 9.32
CA ASP A 62 6.88 14.31 8.73
C ASP A 62 5.64 14.90 9.41
N ASP A 63 5.67 16.19 9.69
CA ASP A 63 4.49 16.93 10.15
C ASP A 63 3.41 16.96 9.05
N SER A 64 2.14 16.74 9.42
CA SER A 64 1.03 16.77 8.46
C SER A 64 0.96 18.08 7.66
N SER A 65 1.43 19.18 8.26
CA SER A 65 1.47 20.51 7.67
C SER A 65 2.48 20.64 6.52
N SER A 66 3.57 19.86 6.53
CA SER A 66 4.67 19.98 5.55
C SER A 66 4.37 19.28 4.22
N THR A 67 3.50 18.25 4.25
CA THR A 67 3.20 17.40 3.08
C THR A 67 2.11 17.97 2.15
N GLY A 68 1.43 19.05 2.54
CA GLY A 68 0.31 19.63 1.77
C GLY A 68 -0.91 18.70 1.67
N MET A 69 -1.04 17.79 2.64
CA MET A 69 -2.12 16.82 2.77
C MET A 69 -2.85 17.02 4.11
N VAL A 70 -4.18 17.01 4.07
CA VAL A 70 -5.07 17.16 5.22
C VAL A 70 -5.64 15.78 5.55
N ARG A 71 -5.32 15.27 6.74
CA ARG A 71 -5.85 13.99 7.25
C ARG A 71 -7.29 14.19 7.73
N ILE A 72 -8.23 13.49 7.10
CA ILE A 72 -9.65 13.56 7.47
C ILE A 72 -10.09 12.39 8.36
N ALA A 73 -9.38 11.27 8.30
CA ALA A 73 -9.55 10.09 9.16
C ALA A 73 -8.31 9.19 9.10
N HIS A 74 -8.38 8.00 9.72
CA HIS A 74 -7.30 7.04 9.69
C HIS A 74 -7.00 6.59 8.24
N ASN A 75 -5.78 6.87 7.78
CA ASN A 75 -5.31 6.61 6.42
C ASN A 75 -6.14 7.28 5.29
N LEU A 76 -6.94 8.31 5.62
CA LEU A 76 -7.74 9.06 4.63
C LEU A 76 -7.26 10.50 4.55
N TYR A 77 -6.94 10.95 3.33
CA TYR A 77 -6.31 12.24 3.08
C TYR A 77 -6.96 12.99 1.93
N TYR A 78 -7.03 14.30 2.08
CA TYR A 78 -7.25 15.23 0.98
C TYR A 78 -6.01 16.08 0.73
N CYS A 79 -5.83 16.46 -0.52
CA CYS A 79 -4.89 17.49 -0.91
C CYS A 79 -5.40 18.84 -0.37
N GLU A 80 -4.51 19.77 -0.02
CA GLU A 80 -4.91 21.07 0.57
C GLU A 80 -6.01 21.80 -0.22
N ARG A 81 -5.93 21.79 -1.56
CA ARG A 81 -6.94 22.36 -2.45
C ARG A 81 -8.30 21.67 -2.29
N CYS A 82 -8.32 20.34 -2.28
CA CYS A 82 -9.55 19.56 -2.15
C CYS A 82 -10.17 19.67 -0.77
N ALA A 83 -9.35 19.75 0.29
CA ALA A 83 -9.80 19.96 1.66
C ALA A 83 -10.56 21.30 1.79
N LYS A 84 -9.97 22.39 1.29
CA LYS A 84 -10.61 23.73 1.26
C LYS A 84 -11.94 23.72 0.50
N MET A 85 -12.01 23.01 -0.63
CA MET A 85 -13.23 22.92 -1.45
C MET A 85 -14.40 22.18 -0.78
N VAL A 86 -14.14 21.31 0.21
CA VAL A 86 -15.20 20.58 0.95
C VAL A 86 -15.36 21.07 2.39
N GLY A 87 -14.53 22.00 2.85
CA GLY A 87 -14.63 22.60 4.19
C GLY A 87 -13.76 21.95 5.28
N TYR A 88 -12.77 21.12 4.94
CA TYR A 88 -11.76 20.66 5.91
C TYR A 88 -10.66 21.72 6.07
N LYS A 89 -10.17 21.87 7.31
CA LYS A 89 -9.09 22.79 7.71
C LYS A 89 -7.82 22.00 8.02
#